data_AF-A0A5N4AIC0-F1
#
_entry.id   AF-A0A5N4AIC0-F1
#
_cell.length_a   1.000
_cell.length_b   1.000
_cell.length_c   1.000
_cell.angle_alpha   90.00
_cell.angle_beta   90.00
_cell.angle_gamma   90.00
#
_symmetry.space_group_name_H-M   'P 1'
#
loop_
_entity.id
_entity.type
_entity.pdbx_description
1 polymer ?
#
loop_
_entity_poly.entity_id
_entity_poly.type
_entity_poly.pdbx_seq_one_letter_code
_entity_poly.pdbx_strand_id
1 'polypeptide(L)'
;MNLFQTLKEDNLFDGSFLDKSLIQFCFANLIQRDMDQVILEWNVHRISRSRNSISPTGKPAIMFEMPSLYNADNYLIPVPSFATDEMSIHCAYNSYPCDKDFYDLCNILIIDPYAAVNLYTNLRHDLLDIFAN
;
A
#
# COMPACT_ATOMS: atom_id res chain seq x y z
N MET A 1 -5.84 17.29 -6.57
CA MET A 1 -5.70 16.45 -7.78
C MET A 1 -5.17 15.10 -7.33
N ASN A 2 -5.85 13.99 -7.64
CA ASN A 2 -5.43 12.65 -7.22
C ASN A 2 -4.52 12.07 -8.32
N LEU A 3 -3.25 11.83 -7.98
CA LEU A 3 -2.22 11.45 -8.95
C LEU A 3 -2.59 10.19 -9.75
N PHE A 4 -2.96 9.11 -9.06
CA PHE A 4 -3.29 7.84 -9.70
C PHE A 4 -4.59 7.93 -10.51
N GLN A 5 -5.53 8.75 -10.07
CA GLN A 5 -6.74 9.04 -10.85
C GLN A 5 -6.40 9.73 -12.17
N THR A 6 -5.51 10.73 -12.15
CA THR A 6 -5.03 11.40 -13.37
C THR A 6 -4.34 10.42 -14.32
N LEU A 7 -3.44 9.55 -13.82
CA LEU A 7 -2.80 8.52 -14.65
C LEU A 7 -3.82 7.61 -15.35
N LYS A 8 -4.89 7.25 -14.65
CA LYS A 8 -5.97 6.43 -15.22
C LYS A 8 -6.80 7.19 -16.25
N GLU A 9 -7.15 8.44 -15.98
CA GLU A 9 -7.94 9.30 -16.87
C GLU A 9 -7.19 9.61 -18.17
N ASP A 10 -5.87 9.75 -18.10
CA ASP A 10 -5.00 9.99 -19.25
C ASP A 10 -4.67 8.70 -20.03
N ASN A 11 -5.25 7.55 -19.65
CA ASN A 11 -4.94 6.21 -20.19
C ASN A 11 -3.45 5.83 -20.08
N LEU A 12 -2.75 6.39 -19.09
CA LEU A 12 -1.36 6.07 -18.78
C LEU A 12 -1.24 4.89 -17.81
N PHE A 13 -2.36 4.32 -17.35
CA PHE A 13 -2.42 3.15 -16.49
C PHE A 13 -3.59 2.24 -16.89
N ASP A 14 -3.31 0.97 -17.17
CA ASP A 14 -4.31 -0.06 -17.53
C ASP A 14 -4.42 -1.20 -16.49
N GLY A 15 -3.52 -1.23 -15.49
CA GLY A 15 -3.52 -2.26 -14.45
C GLY A 15 -2.97 -3.62 -14.88
N SER A 16 -2.27 -3.66 -16.02
CA SER A 16 -1.43 -4.78 -16.44
C SER A 16 -0.37 -5.13 -15.39
N PHE A 17 0.27 -6.29 -15.58
CA PHE A 17 1.42 -6.66 -14.77
C PHE A 17 2.52 -5.59 -14.81
N LEU A 18 2.82 -5.07 -16.00
CA LEU A 18 3.81 -4.00 -16.20
C LEU A 18 3.47 -2.77 -15.35
N ASP A 19 2.24 -2.26 -15.49
CA ASP A 19 1.81 -1.07 -14.77
C ASP A 19 1.81 -1.27 -13.25
N LYS A 20 1.39 -2.45 -12.77
CA LYS A 20 1.44 -2.77 -11.34
C LYS A 20 2.89 -2.79 -10.81
N SER A 21 3.81 -3.42 -11.54
CA SER A 21 5.22 -3.47 -11.18
C SER A 21 5.87 -2.10 -11.20
N LEU A 22 5.55 -1.24 -12.18
CA LEU A 22 6.03 0.14 -12.25
C LEU A 22 5.44 1.03 -11.16
N ILE A 23 4.17 0.85 -10.81
CA ILE A 23 3.54 1.58 -9.70
C ILE A 23 4.23 1.22 -8.38
N GLN A 24 4.47 -0.07 -8.15
CA GLN A 24 5.25 -0.54 -7.03
C GLN A 24 6.65 0.11 -7.04
N PHE A 25 7.38 0.01 -8.14
CA PHE A 25 8.72 0.58 -8.27
C PHE A 25 8.79 2.08 -7.98
N CYS A 26 7.95 2.88 -8.63
CA CYS A 26 8.03 4.34 -8.58
C CYS A 26 7.36 4.94 -7.33
N PHE A 27 6.34 4.27 -6.78
CA PHE A 27 5.45 4.87 -5.78
C PHE A 27 5.28 4.04 -4.50
N ALA A 28 5.94 2.90 -4.32
CA ALA A 28 5.80 2.09 -3.09
C ALA A 28 6.01 2.92 -1.81
N ASN A 29 7.03 3.78 -1.76
CA ASN A 29 7.27 4.63 -0.59
C ASN A 29 6.14 5.64 -0.35
N LEU A 30 5.57 6.21 -1.42
CA LEU A 30 4.44 7.13 -1.32
C LEU A 30 3.19 6.40 -0.81
N ILE A 31 2.89 5.24 -1.40
CA ILE A 31 1.75 4.40 -1.03
C ILE A 31 1.88 3.94 0.41
N GLN A 32 3.06 3.45 0.82
CA GLN A 32 3.30 3.00 2.19
C GLN A 32 3.12 4.13 3.19
N ARG A 33 3.69 5.32 2.92
CA ARG A 33 3.53 6.48 3.79
C ARG A 33 2.05 6.86 3.96
N ASP A 34 1.29 6.87 2.88
CA ASP A 34 -0.13 7.21 2.92
C ASP A 34 -0.93 6.12 3.68
N MET A 35 -0.59 4.84 3.53
CA MET A 35 -1.17 3.73 4.30
C MET A 35 -0.85 3.85 5.80
N ASP A 36 0.40 4.15 6.16
CA ASP A 36 0.82 4.34 7.55
C ASP A 36 0.07 5.51 8.20
N GLN A 37 -0.16 6.59 7.44
CA GLN A 37 -0.95 7.73 7.89
C GLN A 37 -2.42 7.33 8.13
N VAL A 38 -3.03 6.56 7.22
CA VAL A 38 -4.40 6.05 7.38
C VAL A 38 -4.51 5.17 8.63
N ILE A 39 -3.55 4.27 8.85
CA ILE A 39 -3.51 3.42 10.05
C ILE A 39 -3.45 4.29 11.31
N LEU A 40 -2.56 5.29 11.33
CA LEU A 40 -2.42 6.21 12.45
C LEU A 40 -3.73 6.94 12.72
N GLU A 41 -4.28 7.62 11.70
CA GLU A 41 -5.51 8.40 11.79
C GLU A 41 -6.69 7.54 12.26
N TRP A 42 -6.86 6.35 11.66
CA TRP A 42 -7.90 5.41 12.03
C TRP A 42 -7.79 4.99 13.49
N ASN A 43 -6.59 4.58 13.93
CA ASN A 43 -6.38 4.03 15.26
C ASN A 43 -6.55 5.08 16.37
N VAL A 44 -6.18 6.34 16.11
CA VAL A 44 -6.26 7.42 17.11
C VAL A 44 -7.58 8.19 17.08
N HIS A 45 -8.29 8.14 15.96
CA HIS A 45 -9.57 8.81 15.79
C HIS A 45 -10.57 8.37 16.87
N ARG A 46 -11.32 9.32 17.42
CA ARG A 46 -12.39 9.04 18.37
C ARG A 46 -13.73 9.06 17.66
N ILE A 47 -14.34 7.88 17.53
CA ILE A 47 -15.70 7.72 17.02
C ILE A 47 -16.67 8.32 18.06
N SER A 48 -17.34 9.40 17.67
CA SER A 48 -18.27 10.12 18.54
C SER A 48 -19.60 9.39 18.68
N ARG A 49 -20.25 9.53 19.85
CA ARG A 49 -21.64 9.09 20.02
C ARG A 49 -22.56 9.93 19.13
N SER A 50 -23.38 9.29 18.31
CA SER A 50 -24.48 9.93 17.60
C SER A 50 -25.82 9.52 18.21
N ARG A 51 -26.78 10.45 18.26
CA ARG A 51 -28.02 10.35 19.04
C ARG A 51 -28.89 9.13 18.70
N ASN A 52 -28.78 8.63 17.47
CA ASN A 52 -29.52 7.46 16.96
C ASN A 52 -28.59 6.36 16.41
N SER A 53 -27.30 6.42 16.71
CA SER A 53 -26.33 5.48 16.16
C SER A 53 -26.19 4.26 17.06
N ILE A 54 -26.35 3.08 16.47
CA ILE A 54 -26.00 1.79 17.08
C ILE A 54 -24.48 1.57 17.01
N SER A 55 -23.74 2.44 16.32
CA SER A 55 -22.31 2.28 16.09
C SER A 55 -21.54 2.41 17.41
N PRO A 56 -20.48 1.60 17.58
CA PRO A 56 -19.65 1.66 18.77
C PRO A 56 -18.92 3.01 18.85
N THR A 57 -18.66 3.44 20.08
CA THR A 57 -18.11 4.77 20.37
C THR A 57 -16.81 4.60 21.13
N GLY A 58 -15.74 5.26 20.74
CA GLY A 58 -14.43 5.02 21.31
C GLY A 58 -13.31 5.25 20.32
N LYS A 59 -12.09 4.87 20.69
CA LYS A 59 -10.94 4.84 19.78
C LYS A 59 -10.78 3.42 19.22
N PRO A 60 -10.70 3.23 17.90
CA PRO A 60 -10.60 1.89 17.29
C PRO A 60 -9.51 1.01 17.89
N ALA A 61 -8.31 1.55 18.11
CA ALA A 61 -7.21 0.79 18.72
C ALA A 61 -7.58 0.23 20.11
N ILE A 62 -8.16 1.05 20.98
CA ILE A 62 -8.55 0.62 22.33
C ILE A 62 -9.75 -0.34 22.29
N MET A 63 -10.68 -0.13 21.36
CA MET A 63 -11.81 -1.04 21.18
C MET A 63 -11.36 -2.43 20.74
N PHE A 64 -10.33 -2.50 19.88
CA PHE A 64 -9.76 -3.74 19.40
C PHE A 64 -8.88 -4.42 20.46
N GLU A 65 -7.99 -3.68 21.12
CA GLU A 65 -7.05 -4.22 22.11
C GLU A 65 -7.72 -4.56 23.45
N MET A 66 -8.74 -3.79 23.85
CA MET A 66 -9.41 -3.90 25.15
C MET A 66 -10.94 -3.87 25.00
N PRO A 67 -11.54 -4.87 24.32
CA PRO A 67 -12.98 -4.89 24.05
C PRO A 67 -13.83 -4.90 25.33
N SER A 68 -13.29 -5.42 26.44
CA SER A 68 -13.97 -5.45 27.74
C SER A 68 -14.32 -4.07 28.29
N LEU A 69 -13.55 -3.02 27.95
CA LEU A 69 -13.87 -1.63 28.32
C LEU A 69 -15.15 -1.12 27.64
N TYR A 70 -15.62 -1.81 26.61
CA TYR A 70 -16.80 -1.47 25.82
C TYR A 70 -17.92 -2.52 25.97
N ASN A 71 -17.85 -3.38 27.00
CA ASN A 71 -18.77 -4.51 27.19
C ASN A 71 -18.80 -5.47 25.99
N ALA A 72 -17.65 -5.66 25.33
CA ALA A 72 -17.48 -6.61 24.23
C ALA A 72 -16.45 -7.68 24.62
N ASP A 73 -16.55 -8.83 23.96
CA ASP A 73 -15.64 -9.96 24.15
C ASP A 73 -14.51 -9.96 23.11
N ASN A 74 -13.37 -10.56 23.48
CA ASN A 74 -12.26 -10.78 22.56
C ASN A 74 -12.49 -12.08 21.78
N TYR A 75 -12.55 -11.98 20.44
CA TYR A 75 -12.71 -13.12 19.53
C TYR A 75 -11.45 -13.41 18.70
N LEU A 76 -10.29 -12.84 19.07
CA LEU A 76 -9.04 -13.11 18.37
C LEU A 76 -8.64 -14.57 18.50
N ILE A 77 -8.23 -15.16 17.38
CA ILE A 77 -7.67 -16.51 17.31
C ILE A 77 -6.15 -16.36 17.35
N PRO A 78 -5.46 -16.87 18.40
CA PRO A 78 -4.02 -16.81 18.47
C PRO A 78 -3.38 -17.53 17.27
N VAL A 79 -2.50 -16.84 16.57
CA VAL A 79 -1.69 -17.43 15.50
C VAL A 79 -0.36 -17.88 16.13
N PRO A 80 0.06 -19.14 15.96
CA PRO A 80 1.35 -19.61 16.44
C PRO A 80 2.50 -18.80 15.84
N SER A 81 3.55 -18.54 16.63
CA SER A 81 4.68 -17.71 16.19
C SER A 81 5.38 -18.24 14.93
N PHE A 82 5.51 -19.56 14.77
CA PHE A 82 6.13 -20.14 13.57
C PHE A 82 5.41 -19.75 12.28
N ALA A 83 4.08 -19.60 12.31
CA ALA A 83 3.29 -19.22 11.15
C ALA A 83 3.47 -17.74 10.82
N THR A 84 3.65 -16.88 11.84
CA THR A 84 3.98 -15.47 11.62
C THR A 84 5.42 -15.28 11.16
N ASP A 85 6.35 -16.09 11.67
CA ASP A 85 7.77 -16.03 11.32
C ASP A 85 7.99 -16.44 9.85
N GLU A 86 7.36 -17.52 9.40
CA GLU A 86 7.38 -17.94 8.00
C GLU A 86 6.81 -16.85 7.08
N MET A 87 5.65 -16.28 7.45
CA MET A 87 5.01 -15.23 6.67
C MET A 87 5.83 -13.92 6.66
N SER A 88 6.58 -13.65 7.73
CA SER A 88 7.40 -12.44 7.83
C SER A 88 8.46 -12.36 6.73
N ILE A 89 8.94 -13.49 6.20
CA ILE A 89 9.88 -13.54 5.07
C ILE A 89 9.22 -12.99 3.79
N HIS A 90 7.90 -13.15 3.66
CA HIS A 90 7.11 -12.67 2.52
C HIS A 90 6.49 -11.29 2.74
N CYS A 91 6.38 -10.84 4.00
CA CYS A 91 5.80 -9.55 4.38
C CYS A 91 6.84 -8.49 4.76
N ALA A 92 8.07 -8.89 5.09
CA ALA A 92 9.16 -7.95 5.30
C ALA A 92 9.29 -7.14 4.02
N TYR A 93 9.33 -5.81 4.18
CA TYR A 93 9.76 -4.85 3.17
C TYR A 93 10.67 -5.56 2.17
N ASN A 94 10.14 -5.94 1.00
CA ASN A 94 10.97 -6.59 0.01
C ASN A 94 12.19 -5.68 -0.15
N SER A 95 13.40 -6.25 -0.25
CA SER A 95 14.62 -5.45 -0.48
C SER A 95 14.49 -4.52 -1.69
N TYR A 96 13.49 -4.77 -2.53
CA TYR A 96 13.06 -4.06 -3.71
C TYR A 96 11.52 -3.92 -3.72
N PRO A 97 10.95 -2.79 -4.17
CA PRO A 97 9.52 -2.49 -4.09
C PRO A 97 8.61 -3.37 -4.99
N CYS A 98 9.16 -4.04 -6.01
CA CYS A 98 8.45 -4.85 -7.00
C CYS A 98 9.15 -6.20 -7.19
N ASP A 99 8.80 -6.98 -8.21
CA ASP A 99 9.59 -8.17 -8.58
C ASP A 99 11.08 -7.84 -8.78
N LYS A 100 11.97 -8.78 -8.44
CA LYS A 100 13.43 -8.55 -8.44
C LYS A 100 13.97 -8.29 -9.84
N ASP A 101 13.62 -9.12 -10.81
CA ASP A 101 14.13 -8.98 -12.18
C ASP A 101 13.63 -7.67 -12.78
N PHE A 102 12.39 -7.30 -12.45
CA PHE A 102 11.81 -6.03 -12.84
C PHE A 102 12.50 -4.82 -12.18
N TYR A 103 12.83 -4.92 -10.89
CA TYR A 103 13.56 -3.90 -10.15
C TYR A 103 14.95 -3.67 -10.76
N ASP A 104 15.69 -4.75 -11.01
CA ASP A 104 17.03 -4.69 -11.59
C ASP A 104 16.98 -4.06 -13.00
N LEU A 105 15.99 -4.44 -13.82
CA LEU A 105 15.77 -3.84 -15.13
C LEU A 105 15.46 -2.34 -15.06
N CYS A 106 14.55 -1.92 -14.16
CA CYS A 106 14.21 -0.51 -14.00
C CYS A 106 15.41 0.31 -13.54
N ASN A 107 16.26 -0.23 -12.66
CA ASN A 107 17.49 0.45 -12.22
C ASN A 107 18.51 0.65 -13.34
N ILE A 108 18.55 -0.23 -14.33
CA ILE A 108 19.39 -0.06 -15.52
C ILE A 108 18.85 1.07 -16.41
N LEU A 109 17.52 1.21 -16.48
CA LEU A 109 16.83 2.17 -17.35
C LEU A 109 16.66 3.57 -16.73
N ILE A 110 16.86 3.73 -15.41
CA ILE A 110 16.76 5.05 -14.76
C ILE A 110 17.84 6.01 -15.28
N ILE A 111 17.38 7.09 -15.91
CA ILE A 111 18.24 8.21 -16.34
C ILE A 111 18.07 9.41 -15.38
N ASP A 112 16.85 9.69 -14.92
CA ASP A 112 16.55 10.78 -13.98
C ASP A 112 15.48 10.34 -12.94
N PRO A 113 15.86 10.15 -11.66
CA PRO A 113 14.96 9.64 -10.63
C PRO A 113 14.11 10.73 -9.94
N TYR A 114 14.32 12.02 -10.22
CA TYR A 114 13.82 13.08 -9.33
C TYR A 114 12.31 13.39 -9.48
N ALA A 115 11.63 12.82 -10.48
CA ALA A 115 10.19 12.96 -10.66
C ALA A 115 9.52 11.60 -10.91
N ALA A 116 8.88 11.04 -9.89
CA ALA A 116 8.28 9.69 -9.93
C ALA A 116 7.27 9.48 -11.07
N VAL A 117 6.51 10.53 -11.44
CA VAL A 117 5.55 10.46 -12.57
C VAL A 117 6.28 10.38 -13.90
N ASN A 118 7.28 11.22 -14.11
CA ASN A 118 8.08 11.20 -15.34
C ASN A 118 8.86 9.89 -15.44
N LEU A 119 9.38 9.41 -14.31
CA LEU A 119 10.06 8.12 -14.23
C LEU A 119 9.12 6.98 -14.64
N TYR A 120 7.90 6.95 -14.08
CA TYR A 120 6.87 5.99 -14.44
C TYR A 120 6.54 6.03 -15.94
N THR A 121 6.26 7.21 -16.50
CA THR A 121 5.88 7.33 -17.91
C THR A 121 7.02 6.94 -18.86
N ASN A 122 8.27 7.28 -18.53
CA ASN A 122 9.43 6.94 -19.34
C ASN A 122 9.70 5.44 -19.32
N LEU A 123 9.77 4.83 -18.13
CA LEU A 123 9.96 3.39 -17.99
C LEU A 123 8.82 2.60 -18.65
N ARG A 124 7.57 3.08 -18.56
CA ARG A 124 6.42 2.46 -19.23
C ARG A 124 6.60 2.47 -20.76
N HIS A 125 7.02 3.60 -21.32
CA HIS A 125 7.25 3.70 -22.76
C HIS A 125 8.37 2.75 -23.21
N ASP A 126 9.53 2.81 -22.55
CA ASP A 126 10.70 2.00 -22.92
C ASP A 126 10.42 0.50 -22.80
N LEU A 127 9.72 0.07 -21.74
CA LEU A 127 9.42 -1.34 -21.52
C LEU A 127 8.34 -1.87 -22.46
N LEU A 128 7.34 -1.06 -22.83
CA LEU A 128 6.37 -1.46 -23.84
C LEU A 128 7.05 -1.66 -25.20
N ASP A 129 8.00 -0.80 -25.55
CA ASP A 129 8.76 -0.93 -26.79
C ASP A 129 9.68 -2.17 -26.76
N ILE A 130 10.29 -2.50 -25.61
CA ILE A 130 11.10 -3.70 -25.43
C ILE A 130 10.26 -4.98 -25.54
N PHE A 131 9.07 -5.02 -24.92
CA PHE A 131 8.21 -6.20 -24.92
C PHE A 131 7.36 -6.37 -26.18
N ALA A 132 7.26 -5.34 -27.01
CA ALA A 132 6.57 -5.40 -28.31
C ALA A 132 7.45 -5.95 -29.45
N ASN A 133 8.78 -6.01 -29.26
CA ASN A 133 9.75 -6.57 -30.20
C ASN A 133 10.17 -8.00 -29.82
#